data_AF-A0A395LG93-F1
#
_entry.id   AF-A0A395LG93-F1
#
_cell.length_a   1.000
_cell.length_b   1.000
_cell.length_c   1.000
_cell.angle_alpha   90.00
_cell.angle_beta   90.00
_cell.angle_gamma   90.00
#
_symmetry.space_group_name_H-M   'P 1'
#
loop_
_entity.id
_entity.type
_entity.pdbx_description
1 polymer ?
#
loop_
_entity_poly.entity_id
_entity_poly.type
_entity_poly.pdbx_seq_one_letter_code
_entity_poly.pdbx_strand_id
1 'polypeptide(L)'
;MSIPPFHLAFPVHDLDAARNFYGALLGCREGRSDRDWVDYDFFGHQIVAHVAPASVAARAAGEDRNAVDGEAVPVPHFGVVLTMDAWQKLADRLTEAGLTFIIEPTVRFRGKPGEQATMFFRDPSGNALEIKAMADPDKLFATD
;
A
#
# COMPACT_ATOMS: atom_id res chain seq x y z
N MET A 1 11.67 -17.82 -13.59
CA MET A 1 10.50 -17.30 -14.36
C MET A 1 9.94 -16.14 -13.56
N SER A 2 9.56 -15.03 -14.20
CA SER A 2 8.91 -13.92 -13.50
C SER A 2 7.48 -14.31 -13.10
N ILE A 3 7.08 -13.93 -11.88
CA ILE A 3 5.70 -14.13 -11.40
C ILE A 3 4.75 -13.26 -12.25
N PRO A 4 3.57 -13.75 -12.66
CA PRO A 4 2.57 -12.92 -13.31
C PRO A 4 2.19 -11.70 -12.42
N PRO A 5 2.08 -10.48 -12.98
CA PRO A 5 1.66 -9.32 -12.22
C PRO A 5 0.27 -9.49 -11.60
N PHE A 6 0.10 -9.05 -10.35
CA PHE A 6 -1.21 -8.88 -9.75
C PHE A 6 -1.95 -7.66 -10.34
N HIS A 7 -3.27 -7.70 -10.31
CA HIS A 7 -4.15 -6.63 -10.76
C HIS A 7 -5.20 -6.29 -9.69
N LEU A 8 -5.33 -5.02 -9.31
CA LEU A 8 -6.36 -4.54 -8.38
C LEU A 8 -7.03 -3.26 -8.87
N ALA A 9 -8.36 -3.26 -8.98
CA ALA A 9 -9.15 -2.05 -9.14
C ALA A 9 -9.71 -1.59 -7.78
N PHE A 10 -9.65 -0.28 -7.50
CA PHE A 10 -10.11 0.28 -6.23
C PHE A 10 -10.74 1.67 -6.42
N PRO A 11 -11.69 2.06 -5.53
CA PRO A 11 -12.41 3.31 -5.68
C PRO A 11 -11.57 4.48 -5.17
N VAL A 12 -11.59 5.59 -5.92
CA VAL A 12 -11.10 6.90 -5.50
C VAL A 12 -12.19 7.95 -5.65
N HIS A 13 -12.05 9.06 -4.94
CA HIS A 13 -12.97 10.19 -5.06
C HIS A 13 -12.55 11.18 -6.16
N ASP A 14 -11.25 11.27 -6.45
CA ASP A 14 -10.67 12.25 -7.38
C ASP A 14 -9.37 11.70 -8.00
N LEU A 15 -9.20 11.87 -9.32
CA LEU A 15 -8.02 11.36 -10.03
C LEU A 15 -6.78 12.22 -9.82
N ASP A 16 -6.91 13.53 -9.60
CA ASP A 16 -5.73 14.39 -9.40
C ASP A 16 -5.14 14.18 -8.01
N ALA A 17 -5.99 14.00 -7.00
CA ALA A 17 -5.59 13.52 -5.68
C ALA A 17 -4.90 12.14 -5.76
N ALA A 18 -5.45 11.22 -6.58
CA ALA A 18 -4.82 9.92 -6.81
C ALA A 18 -3.46 10.06 -7.50
N ARG A 19 -3.31 10.91 -8.53
CA ARG A 19 -2.02 11.14 -9.22
C ARG A 19 -0.97 11.74 -8.31
N ASN A 20 -1.34 12.69 -7.48
CA ASN A 20 -0.43 13.28 -6.50
C ASN A 20 0.03 12.23 -5.49
N PHE A 21 -0.87 11.35 -5.04
CA PHE A 21 -0.55 10.31 -4.07
C PHE A 21 0.23 9.13 -4.69
N TYR A 22 -0.34 8.44 -5.67
CA TYR A 22 0.26 7.24 -6.28
C TYR A 22 1.41 7.61 -7.22
N GLY A 23 1.25 8.64 -8.03
CA GLY A 23 2.26 9.08 -8.99
C GLY A 23 3.43 9.82 -8.33
N ALA A 24 3.15 10.97 -7.72
CA ALA A 24 4.21 11.84 -7.20
C ALA A 24 4.79 11.34 -5.87
N LEU A 25 3.95 11.00 -4.90
CA LEU A 25 4.41 10.60 -3.56
C LEU A 25 4.92 9.15 -3.53
N LEU A 26 4.13 8.17 -3.97
CA LEU A 26 4.57 6.76 -3.99
C LEU A 26 5.56 6.47 -5.14
N GLY A 27 5.60 7.29 -6.19
CA GLY A 27 6.50 7.11 -7.32
C GLY A 27 6.04 6.04 -8.31
N CYS A 28 4.76 5.67 -8.30
CA CYS A 28 4.18 4.71 -9.22
C CYS A 28 3.99 5.36 -10.59
N ARG A 29 4.55 4.77 -11.65
CA ARG A 29 4.44 5.33 -12.99
C ARG A 29 3.00 5.20 -13.50
N GLU A 30 2.42 6.30 -13.98
CA GLU A 30 1.12 6.28 -14.63
C GLU A 30 1.15 5.42 -15.91
N GLY A 31 0.11 4.60 -16.07
CA GLY A 31 -0.15 3.78 -17.23
C GLY A 31 -1.19 4.41 -18.15
N ARG A 32 -2.17 3.61 -18.60
CA ARG A 32 -3.31 4.14 -19.37
C ARG A 32 -4.27 4.86 -18.44
N SER A 33 -5.02 5.80 -18.99
CA SER A 33 -6.05 6.51 -18.26
C SER A 33 -7.20 6.93 -19.18
N ASP A 34 -8.33 7.24 -18.57
CA ASP A 34 -9.51 7.87 -19.17
C ASP A 34 -10.08 8.90 -18.17
N ARG A 35 -11.24 9.48 -18.48
CA ARG A 35 -11.94 10.45 -17.62
C ARG A 35 -12.17 9.93 -16.20
N ASP A 36 -12.52 8.65 -16.08
CA ASP A 36 -13.02 8.08 -14.82
C ASP A 36 -12.06 7.04 -14.20
N TRP A 37 -10.87 6.81 -14.79
CA TRP A 37 -9.90 5.85 -14.24
C TRP A 37 -8.45 6.07 -14.70
N VAL A 38 -7.50 5.54 -13.93
CA VAL A 38 -6.05 5.56 -14.23
C VAL A 38 -5.36 4.29 -13.74
N ASP A 39 -4.55 3.68 -14.61
CA ASP A 39 -3.63 2.58 -14.30
C ASP A 39 -2.34 3.12 -13.66
N TYR A 40 -1.77 2.40 -12.68
CA TYR A 40 -0.42 2.62 -12.16
C TYR A 40 0.43 1.35 -12.21
N ASP A 41 1.70 1.51 -12.55
CA ASP A 41 2.76 0.54 -12.27
C ASP A 41 3.11 0.60 -10.78
N PHE A 42 2.47 -0.27 -10.01
CA PHE A 42 2.65 -0.42 -8.57
C PHE A 42 3.70 -1.48 -8.29
N PHE A 43 4.97 -1.09 -8.49
CA PHE A 43 6.14 -1.94 -8.24
C PHE A 43 6.13 -3.24 -9.07
N GLY A 44 5.74 -3.15 -10.35
CA GLY A 44 5.62 -4.31 -11.25
C GLY A 44 4.25 -4.99 -11.21
N HIS A 45 3.32 -4.51 -10.37
CA HIS A 45 1.90 -4.89 -10.39
C HIS A 45 1.05 -3.78 -11.01
N GLN A 46 -0.18 -4.11 -11.40
CA GLN A 46 -1.13 -3.12 -11.89
C GLN A 46 -2.14 -2.80 -10.80
N ILE A 47 -2.27 -1.52 -10.46
CA ILE A 47 -3.44 -1.05 -9.71
C ILE A 47 -4.19 0.00 -10.52
N VAL A 48 -5.52 0.02 -10.39
CA VAL A 48 -6.39 0.90 -11.17
C VAL A 48 -7.28 1.70 -10.23
N ALA A 49 -7.07 3.02 -10.21
CA ALA A 49 -7.91 3.94 -9.46
C ALA A 49 -9.12 4.31 -10.32
N HIS A 50 -10.33 3.99 -9.84
CA HIS A 50 -11.60 4.33 -10.49
C HIS A 50 -12.34 5.40 -9.70
N VAL A 51 -12.82 6.46 -10.37
CA VAL A 51 -13.69 7.45 -9.74
C VAL A 51 -15.02 6.80 -9.38
N ALA A 52 -15.26 6.60 -8.07
CA ALA A 52 -16.42 5.89 -7.55
C ALA A 52 -16.86 6.49 -6.20
N PRO A 53 -17.37 7.73 -6.17
CA PRO A 53 -17.66 8.46 -4.93
C PRO A 53 -18.69 7.75 -4.03
N ALA A 54 -19.64 7.02 -4.60
CA ALA A 54 -20.59 6.22 -3.82
C ALA A 54 -19.90 5.09 -3.03
N SER A 55 -18.92 4.42 -3.65
CA SER A 55 -18.12 3.37 -2.99
C SER A 55 -17.20 3.95 -1.91
N VAL A 56 -16.61 5.13 -2.16
CA VAL A 56 -15.81 5.85 -1.17
C VAL A 56 -16.68 6.23 0.04
N ALA A 57 -17.85 6.83 -0.20
CA ALA A 57 -18.77 7.23 0.87
C ALA A 57 -19.26 6.02 1.69
N ALA A 58 -19.55 4.89 1.04
CA ALA A 58 -19.96 3.67 1.74
C ALA A 58 -18.88 3.14 2.69
N ARG A 59 -17.59 3.24 2.34
CA ARG A 59 -16.48 2.85 3.22
C ARG A 59 -16.26 3.83 4.37
N ALA A 60 -16.55 5.11 4.18
CA ALA A 60 -16.41 6.11 5.24
C ALA A 60 -17.41 5.92 6.40
N ALA A 61 -18.47 5.11 6.19
CA ALA A 61 -19.50 4.85 7.19
C ALA A 61 -19.06 3.90 8.33
N GLY A 62 -17.87 3.29 8.22
CA GLY A 62 -17.28 2.41 9.24
C GLY A 62 -16.30 1.42 8.61
N GLU A 63 -15.25 1.08 9.35
CA GLU A 63 -14.29 0.05 8.95
C GLU A 63 -14.10 -0.98 10.06
N ASP A 64 -14.00 -2.25 9.67
CA ASP A 64 -13.58 -3.30 10.58
C ASP A 64 -12.08 -3.17 10.85
N ARG A 65 -11.68 -3.52 12.07
CA ARG A 65 -10.28 -3.59 12.47
C ARG A 65 -10.00 -4.92 13.14
N ASN A 66 -8.95 -5.58 12.68
CA ASN A 66 -8.47 -6.81 13.30
C ASN A 66 -7.24 -6.51 14.16
N ALA A 67 -7.18 -7.10 15.35
CA ALA A 67 -5.98 -7.05 16.17
C ALA A 67 -4.92 -7.99 15.58
N VAL A 68 -3.80 -7.45 15.12
CA VAL A 68 -2.65 -8.21 14.64
C VAL A 68 -1.41 -7.68 15.36
N ASP A 69 -0.77 -8.54 16.16
CA ASP A 69 0.39 -8.18 16.99
C ASP A 69 0.15 -6.95 17.90
N GLY A 70 -1.08 -6.79 18.39
CA GLY A 70 -1.49 -5.67 19.24
C GLY A 70 -1.91 -4.40 18.49
N GLU A 71 -1.78 -4.38 17.16
CA GLU A 71 -2.16 -3.24 16.31
C GLU A 71 -3.54 -3.44 15.69
N ALA A 72 -4.30 -2.34 15.56
CA ALA A 72 -5.63 -2.35 14.97
C ALA A 72 -5.56 -2.16 13.44
N VAL A 73 -5.37 -3.27 12.71
CA VAL A 73 -5.18 -3.29 11.26
C VAL A 73 -6.50 -3.03 10.53
N PRO A 74 -6.58 -2.01 9.64
CA PRO A 74 -7.80 -1.68 8.90
C PRO A 74 -8.14 -2.74 7.85
N VAL A 75 -9.43 -3.06 7.70
CA VAL A 75 -9.92 -4.00 6.67
C VAL A 75 -10.97 -3.32 5.77
N PRO A 76 -10.88 -3.44 4.42
CA PRO A 76 -9.80 -4.06 3.67
C PRO A 76 -8.60 -3.11 3.47
N HIS A 77 -7.40 -3.69 3.32
CA HIS A 77 -6.19 -3.01 2.87
C HIS A 77 -5.55 -3.78 1.71
N PHE A 78 -4.62 -3.13 1.00
CA PHE A 78 -3.82 -3.76 -0.04
C PHE A 78 -2.40 -3.19 -0.04
N GLY A 79 -1.49 -3.83 -0.76
CA GLY A 79 -0.19 -3.25 -1.01
C GLY A 79 0.78 -4.26 -1.59
N VAL A 80 2.06 -4.14 -1.25
CA VAL A 80 3.12 -4.92 -1.89
C VAL A 80 4.19 -5.33 -0.87
N VAL A 81 4.82 -6.48 -1.14
CA VAL A 81 6.00 -6.93 -0.41
C VAL A 81 7.23 -6.54 -1.21
N LEU A 82 7.99 -5.57 -0.70
CA LEU A 82 9.21 -5.05 -1.31
C LEU A 82 10.46 -5.75 -0.74
N THR A 83 11.61 -5.45 -1.35
CA THR A 83 12.90 -5.68 -0.70
C THR A 83 13.06 -4.72 0.49
N MET A 84 13.86 -5.10 1.48
CA MET A 84 14.14 -4.24 2.66
C MET A 84 14.68 -2.85 2.26
N ASP A 85 15.54 -2.78 1.24
CA ASP A 85 16.09 -1.51 0.74
C ASP A 85 15.02 -0.63 0.06
N ALA A 86 14.18 -1.20 -0.80
CA ALA A 86 13.10 -0.46 -1.44
C ALA A 86 12.03 -0.01 -0.41
N TRP A 87 11.75 -0.85 0.58
CA TRP A 87 10.87 -0.50 1.69
C TRP A 87 11.42 0.67 2.51
N GLN A 88 12.69 0.64 2.89
CA GLN A 88 13.31 1.74 3.67
C GLN A 88 13.28 3.05 2.89
N LYS A 89 13.64 3.03 1.60
CA LYS A 89 13.58 4.22 0.74
C LYS A 89 12.18 4.80 0.63
N LEU A 90 11.16 3.95 0.55
CA LEU A 90 9.77 4.41 0.52
C LEU A 90 9.36 4.98 1.88
N ALA A 91 9.71 4.30 2.98
CA ALA A 91 9.42 4.77 4.33
C ALA A 91 10.03 6.17 4.57
N ASP A 92 11.31 6.36 4.27
CA ASP A 92 12.01 7.63 4.43
C ASP A 92 11.31 8.75 3.63
N ARG A 93 10.97 8.49 2.35
CA ARG A 93 10.25 9.45 1.50
C ARG A 93 8.90 9.83 2.11
N LEU A 94 8.13 8.87 2.59
CA LEU A 94 6.80 9.12 3.14
C LEU A 94 6.87 9.90 4.47
N THR A 95 7.85 9.59 5.32
CA THR A 95 8.13 10.34 6.54
C THR A 95 8.57 11.77 6.23
N GLU A 96 9.48 11.98 5.27
CA GLU A 96 9.93 13.31 4.83
C GLU A 96 8.78 14.16 4.25
N ALA A 97 7.83 13.52 3.56
CA ALA A 97 6.63 14.17 3.05
C ALA A 97 5.58 14.49 4.13
N GLY A 98 5.82 14.09 5.39
CA GLY A 98 4.89 14.31 6.50
C GLY A 98 3.61 13.48 6.42
N LEU A 99 3.65 12.31 5.77
CA LEU A 99 2.51 11.40 5.71
C LEU A 99 2.13 10.94 7.13
N THR A 100 0.83 10.90 7.42
CA THR A 100 0.33 10.30 8.67
C THR A 100 0.18 8.79 8.51
N PHE A 101 0.85 8.03 9.35
CA PHE A 101 0.76 6.58 9.39
C PHE A 101 -0.35 6.11 10.34
N ILE A 102 -0.99 5.00 10.00
CA ILE A 102 -1.81 4.19 10.92
C ILE A 102 -0.88 3.34 11.79
N ILE A 103 0.13 2.74 11.16
CA ILE A 103 1.23 2.02 11.82
C ILE A 103 2.51 2.58 11.22
N GLU A 104 3.33 3.20 12.08
CA GLU A 104 4.60 3.81 11.70
C GLU A 104 5.56 2.78 11.07
N PRO A 105 6.50 3.20 10.21
CA PRO A 105 7.53 2.33 9.65
C PRO A 105 8.26 1.53 10.73
N THR A 106 8.00 0.22 10.77
CA THR A 106 8.47 -0.65 11.84
C THR A 106 9.20 -1.85 11.27
N VAL A 107 10.45 -2.06 11.69
CA VAL A 107 11.22 -3.29 11.45
C VAL A 107 11.14 -4.18 12.69
N ARG A 108 10.61 -5.37 12.53
CA ARG A 108 10.50 -6.40 13.57
C ARG A 108 11.62 -7.41 13.43
N PHE A 109 12.09 -7.94 14.56
CA PHE A 109 13.10 -9.00 14.61
C PHE A 109 14.42 -8.67 13.89
N ARG A 110 14.87 -7.41 13.91
CA ARG A 110 16.12 -6.95 13.27
C ARG A 110 17.30 -7.87 13.59
N GLY A 111 18.00 -8.31 12.54
CA GLY A 111 19.14 -9.22 12.57
C GLY A 111 18.79 -10.69 12.79
N LYS A 112 17.50 -11.06 12.86
CA LYS A 112 17.03 -12.45 13.07
C LYS A 112 16.45 -13.04 11.77
N PRO A 113 16.33 -14.38 11.67
CA PRO A 113 15.76 -15.03 10.48
C PRO A 113 14.35 -14.58 10.08
N GLY A 114 13.55 -14.07 11.05
CA GLY A 114 12.21 -13.52 10.80
C GLY A 114 12.17 -12.01 10.62
N GLU A 115 13.29 -11.36 10.29
CA GLU A 115 13.31 -9.90 10.08
C GLU A 115 12.33 -9.51 8.98
N GLN A 116 11.40 -8.63 9.34
CA GLN A 116 10.35 -8.15 8.46
C GLN A 116 10.02 -6.70 8.79
N ALA A 117 9.50 -5.97 7.82
CA ALA A 117 9.10 -4.59 7.96
C ALA A 117 7.65 -4.40 7.53
N THR A 118 6.95 -3.48 8.18
CA THR A 118 5.58 -3.09 7.81
C THR A 118 5.35 -1.62 8.11
N MET A 119 4.49 -0.99 7.32
CA MET A 119 3.91 0.33 7.57
C MET A 119 2.50 0.37 6.99
N PHE A 120 1.60 1.09 7.65
CA PHE A 120 0.23 1.28 7.21
C PHE A 120 -0.10 2.76 7.11
N PHE A 121 -0.83 3.13 6.06
CA PHE A 121 -1.29 4.50 5.84
C PHE A 121 -2.52 4.51 4.92
N ARG A 122 -3.08 5.70 4.66
CA ARG A 122 -4.20 5.85 3.72
C ARG A 122 -3.85 6.72 2.53
N ASP A 123 -4.48 6.40 1.41
CA ASP A 123 -4.62 7.34 0.31
C ASP A 123 -5.65 8.45 0.64
N PRO A 124 -5.76 9.49 -0.20
CA PRO A 124 -6.75 10.56 -0.01
C PRO A 124 -8.21 10.09 -0.05
N SER A 125 -8.50 8.90 -0.58
CA SER A 125 -9.85 8.32 -0.63
C SER A 125 -10.13 7.38 0.55
N GLY A 126 -9.21 7.29 1.51
CA GLY A 126 -9.35 6.47 2.70
C GLY A 126 -9.04 4.98 2.48
N ASN A 127 -8.52 4.59 1.30
CA ASN A 127 -8.04 3.24 1.08
C ASN A 127 -6.81 3.00 1.97
N ALA A 128 -6.84 1.93 2.76
CA ALA A 128 -5.70 1.55 3.57
C ALA A 128 -4.67 0.79 2.72
N LEU A 129 -3.40 1.19 2.85
CA LEU A 129 -2.27 0.52 2.24
C LEU A 129 -1.38 -0.11 3.31
N GLU A 130 -0.88 -1.32 3.02
CA GLU A 130 0.20 -1.96 3.77
C GLU A 130 1.41 -2.14 2.85
N ILE A 131 2.56 -1.58 3.21
CA ILE A 131 3.81 -1.90 2.51
C ILE A 131 4.66 -2.76 3.43
N LYS A 132 4.98 -3.97 2.97
CA LYS A 132 5.76 -4.96 3.71
C LYS A 132 7.14 -5.14 3.10
N ALA A 133 8.04 -5.71 3.89
CA ALA A 133 9.25 -6.36 3.38
C ALA A 133 9.62 -7.56 4.27
N MET A 134 10.29 -8.54 3.67
CA MET A 134 10.91 -9.66 4.38
C MET A 134 12.41 -9.63 4.08
N ALA A 135 13.26 -9.81 5.09
CA ALA A 135 14.69 -9.97 4.87
C ALA A 135 14.98 -11.29 4.12
N ASP A 136 14.20 -12.33 4.39
CA ASP A 136 14.18 -13.59 3.66
C ASP A 136 12.82 -13.75 2.94
N PRO A 137 12.75 -13.53 1.62
CA PRO A 137 11.51 -13.66 0.85
C PRO A 137 10.84 -15.03 0.94
N ASP A 138 11.60 -16.10 1.17
CA ASP A 138 11.04 -17.46 1.29
C ASP A 138 10.19 -17.62 2.56
N LYS A 139 10.33 -16.69 3.52
CA LYS A 139 9.52 -16.65 4.75
C LYS A 139 8.17 -16.00 4.57
N LEU A 140 7.90 -15.34 3.45
CA LEU A 140 6.63 -14.64 3.24
C LEU A 140 5.41 -15.57 3.36
N PHE A 141 5.55 -16.82 2.93
CA PHE A 141 4.50 -17.84 2.96
C PHE A 141 4.88 -19.05 3.82
N ALA A 142 5.95 -18.95 4.61
CA ALA A 142 6.33 -20.03 5.50
C ALA A 142 5.24 -20.23 6.55
N THR A 143 4.81 -21.48 6.73
CA THR A 143 4.03 -21.90 7.89
C THR A 143 5.00 -22.27 9.00
N ASP A 144 4.68 -21.93 10.25
CA ASP A 144 5.43 -22.39 11.43
C ASP A 144 5.52 -23.92 11.52
#